data_AF-A0A4Q5R4V9-F1
#
_entry.id   AF-A0A4Q5R4V9-F1
#
_cell.length_a   1.000
_cell.length_b   1.000
_cell.length_c   1.000
_cell.angle_alpha   90.00
_cell.angle_beta   90.00
_cell.angle_gamma   90.00
#
_symmetry.space_group_name_H-M   'P 1'
#
loop_
_entity.id
_entity.type
_entity.pdbx_description
1 polymer ?
#
loop_
_entity_poly.entity_id
_entity_poly.type
_entity_poly.pdbx_seq_one_letter_code
_entity_poly.pdbx_strand_id
1 'polypeptide(L)'
;MLRQAQHDVLLSLINSYLPRPMTFRKAIGKLHLWLGLASGLVVLIVSLSGAVFVFQDEFRDLTQPWRHVAVQAQPMLPPSVLQATAARAKPGFTASWTTYNGPNRSTAVYLSKGDEVYYAFLNPYSGELLRVQNLRSDFFTLVQYLHMYLLLPPAVGKWIVDVAVIIFVVMLISGLVLWWPRNAAARKQRFSVKWDASPKRRTYDLHSTFGFYASALALVLALSGLCISYEWLMEGISKLANGGRTIAAETPVLQAD
;
A
#
# COMPACT_ATOMS: atom_id res chain seq x y z
N MET A 1 -53.14 6.47 -46.19
CA MET A 1 -53.15 5.50 -45.06
C MET A 1 -52.06 4.43 -45.19
N LEU A 2 -52.00 3.64 -46.28
CA LEU A 2 -50.97 2.58 -46.47
C LEU A 2 -49.51 3.07 -46.37
N ARG A 3 -49.20 4.23 -46.94
CA ARG A 3 -47.83 4.79 -46.95
C ARG A 3 -47.33 5.21 -45.55
N GLN A 4 -48.25 5.61 -44.67
CA GLN A 4 -47.93 6.04 -43.32
C GLN A 4 -47.70 4.84 -42.41
N ALA A 5 -48.54 3.80 -42.53
CA ALA A 5 -48.34 2.53 -41.85
C ALA A 5 -47.00 1.86 -42.22
N GLN A 6 -46.60 1.90 -43.51
CA GLN A 6 -45.30 1.38 -43.93
C GLN A 6 -44.13 2.18 -43.36
N HIS A 7 -44.25 3.51 -43.27
CA HIS A 7 -43.23 4.37 -42.69
C HIS A 7 -43.05 4.14 -41.18
N ASP A 8 -44.16 3.99 -40.45
CA ASP A 8 -44.14 3.75 -39.00
C ASP A 8 -43.56 2.36 -38.66
N VAL A 9 -43.86 1.34 -39.47
CA VAL A 9 -43.25 0.01 -39.36
C VAL A 9 -41.74 0.09 -39.61
N LEU A 10 -41.31 0.81 -40.65
CA LEU A 10 -39.89 0.99 -40.98
C LEU A 10 -39.13 1.71 -39.85
N LEU A 11 -39.71 2.77 -39.29
CA LEU A 11 -39.12 3.48 -38.15
C LEU A 11 -39.07 2.62 -36.87
N SER A 12 -40.11 1.81 -36.61
CA SER A 12 -40.11 0.89 -35.46
C SER A 12 -39.03 -0.19 -35.58
N LEU A 13 -38.80 -0.70 -36.80
CA LEU A 13 -37.74 -1.67 -37.08
C LEU A 13 -36.36 -1.02 -36.93
N ILE A 14 -36.14 0.17 -37.52
CA ILE A 14 -34.87 0.90 -37.35
C ILE A 14 -34.59 1.18 -35.87
N ASN A 15 -35.59 1.63 -35.11
CA ASN A 15 -35.42 1.95 -33.69
C ASN A 15 -35.24 0.71 -32.80
N SER A 16 -35.64 -0.48 -33.27
CA SER A 16 -35.38 -1.76 -32.59
C SER A 16 -33.95 -2.27 -32.77
N TYR A 17 -33.29 -1.87 -33.86
CA TYR A 17 -31.89 -2.18 -34.15
C TYR A 17 -30.91 -1.13 -33.60
N LEU A 18 -31.38 0.08 -33.31
CA LEU A 18 -30.56 1.11 -32.69
C LEU A 18 -30.35 0.80 -31.19
N PRO A 19 -29.10 0.75 -30.69
CA PRO A 19 -28.83 0.53 -29.28
C PRO A 19 -29.43 1.68 -28.46
N ARG A 20 -30.31 1.35 -27.52
CA ARG A 20 -30.89 2.36 -26.61
C ARG A 20 -29.75 3.10 -25.90
N PRO A 21 -29.70 4.45 -25.97
CA PRO A 21 -28.64 5.22 -25.34
C PRO A 21 -28.61 4.93 -23.83
N MET A 22 -27.43 4.65 -23.30
CA MET A 22 -27.30 4.39 -21.87
C MET A 22 -27.59 5.67 -21.09
N THR A 23 -28.56 5.61 -20.18
CA THR A 23 -28.78 6.69 -19.20
C THR A 23 -27.48 6.92 -18.42
N PHE A 24 -27.13 8.17 -18.14
CA PHE A 24 -25.92 8.57 -17.40
C PHE A 24 -25.65 7.72 -16.13
N ARG A 25 -26.70 7.40 -15.37
CA ARG A 25 -26.62 6.54 -14.17
C ARG A 25 -26.15 5.11 -14.47
N LYS A 26 -26.61 4.50 -15.56
CA LYS A 26 -26.18 3.16 -15.99
C LYS A 26 -24.73 3.17 -16.49
N ALA A 27 -24.31 4.27 -17.12
CA ALA A 27 -22.91 4.46 -17.52
C ALA A 27 -21.98 4.52 -16.31
N ILE A 28 -22.29 5.36 -15.31
CA ILE A 28 -21.53 5.44 -14.06
C ILE A 28 -21.48 4.09 -13.35
N GLY A 29 -22.60 3.36 -13.26
CA GLY A 29 -22.61 2.05 -12.61
C GLY A 29 -21.71 1.02 -13.30
N LYS A 30 -21.66 1.02 -14.65
CA LYS A 30 -20.74 0.15 -15.40
C LYS A 30 -19.28 0.57 -15.23
N LEU A 31 -19.00 1.87 -15.28
CA LEU A 31 -17.66 2.40 -15.09
C LEU A 31 -17.15 2.09 -13.68
N HIS A 32 -17.99 2.29 -12.67
CA HIS A 32 -17.70 1.92 -11.28
C HIS A 32 -17.41 0.42 -11.16
N LEU A 33 -18.24 -0.44 -11.75
CA LEU A 33 -18.01 -1.89 -11.72
C LEU A 33 -16.64 -2.27 -12.30
N TRP A 34 -16.31 -1.80 -13.50
CA TRP A 34 -15.10 -2.22 -14.20
C TRP A 34 -13.83 -1.59 -13.61
N LEU A 35 -13.87 -0.29 -13.30
CA LEU A 35 -12.74 0.37 -12.64
C LEU A 35 -12.50 -0.20 -11.24
N GLY A 36 -13.57 -0.43 -10.48
CA GLY A 36 -13.47 -1.03 -9.14
C GLY A 36 -12.94 -2.46 -9.16
N LEU A 37 -13.30 -3.25 -10.16
CA LEU A 37 -12.78 -4.61 -10.30
C LEU A 37 -11.29 -4.61 -10.71
N ALA A 38 -10.91 -3.76 -11.66
CA ALA A 38 -9.53 -3.64 -12.10
C ALA A 38 -8.60 -3.11 -11.01
N SER A 39 -8.95 -1.97 -10.39
CA SER A 39 -8.15 -1.40 -9.30
C SER A 39 -8.23 -2.24 -8.04
N GLY A 40 -9.40 -2.80 -7.72
CA GLY A 40 -9.60 -3.64 -6.55
C GLY A 40 -8.75 -4.90 -6.55
N LEU A 41 -8.47 -5.50 -7.72
CA LEU A 41 -7.56 -6.64 -7.82
C LEU A 41 -6.12 -6.27 -7.41
N VAL A 42 -5.62 -5.15 -7.92
CA VAL A 42 -4.28 -4.66 -7.57
C VAL A 42 -4.23 -4.29 -6.08
N VAL A 43 -5.21 -3.51 -5.61
CA VAL A 43 -5.30 -3.09 -4.21
C VAL A 43 -5.43 -4.28 -3.26
N LEU A 44 -6.11 -5.36 -3.65
CA LEU A 44 -6.17 -6.59 -2.86
C LEU A 44 -4.77 -7.18 -2.65
N ILE A 45 -3.99 -7.34 -3.71
CA ILE A 45 -2.62 -7.88 -3.64
C ILE A 45 -1.73 -6.98 -2.77
N VAL A 46 -1.77 -5.67 -3.00
CA VAL A 46 -0.99 -4.68 -2.25
C VAL A 46 -1.43 -4.63 -0.77
N SER A 47 -2.72 -4.70 -0.48
CA SER A 47 -3.21 -4.70 0.90
C SER A 47 -2.82 -5.97 1.66
N LEU A 48 -2.89 -7.14 1.02
CA LEU A 48 -2.49 -8.40 1.64
C LEU A 48 -0.98 -8.44 1.90
N SER A 49 -0.16 -8.06 0.90
CA SER A 49 1.29 -7.98 1.07
C SER A 49 1.70 -6.93 2.12
N GLY A 50 1.02 -5.78 2.16
CA GLY A 50 1.23 -4.74 3.16
C GLY A 50 0.88 -5.23 4.58
N ALA A 51 -0.25 -5.93 4.73
CA ALA A 51 -0.65 -6.52 6.01
C ALA A 51 0.38 -7.54 6.52
N VAL A 52 0.96 -8.35 5.65
CA VAL A 52 2.06 -9.27 6.00
C VAL A 52 3.32 -8.49 6.37
N PHE A 53 3.64 -7.43 5.63
CA PHE A 53 4.85 -6.64 5.83
C PHE A 53 4.89 -5.87 7.15
N VAL A 54 3.73 -5.44 7.69
CA VAL A 54 3.64 -4.76 8.99
C VAL A 54 4.23 -5.62 10.13
N PHE A 55 4.11 -6.94 10.04
CA PHE A 55 4.63 -7.87 11.06
C PHE A 55 6.05 -8.39 10.75
N GLN A 56 6.78 -7.74 9.83
CA GLN A 56 8.09 -8.24 9.40
C GLN A 56 9.08 -8.38 10.56
N ASP A 57 9.01 -7.50 11.57
CA ASP A 57 9.96 -7.51 12.66
C ASP A 57 9.70 -8.66 13.61
N GLU A 58 8.45 -8.94 13.96
CA GLU A 58 8.05 -10.07 14.79
C GLU A 58 8.39 -11.40 14.12
N PHE A 59 8.08 -11.54 12.83
CA PHE A 59 8.43 -12.77 12.09
C PHE A 59 9.94 -12.98 11.97
N ARG A 60 10.70 -11.91 11.72
CA ARG A 60 12.16 -11.97 11.67
C ARG A 60 12.72 -12.29 13.06
N ASP A 61 12.17 -11.76 14.15
CA ASP A 61 12.62 -12.09 15.52
C ASP A 61 12.41 -13.57 15.85
N LEU A 62 11.29 -14.14 15.41
CA LEU A 62 11.00 -15.58 15.58
C LEU A 62 11.91 -16.49 14.76
N THR A 63 12.39 -16.04 13.60
CA THR A 63 13.12 -16.87 12.62
C THR A 63 14.62 -16.58 12.54
N GLN A 64 15.07 -15.45 13.08
CA GLN A 64 16.44 -14.95 12.96
C GLN A 64 17.05 -14.71 14.34
N PRO A 65 17.48 -15.76 15.06
CA PRO A 65 17.96 -15.65 16.44
C PRO A 65 19.18 -14.72 16.59
N TRP A 66 19.98 -14.54 15.53
CA TRP A 66 21.11 -13.60 15.50
C TRP A 66 20.69 -12.11 15.59
N ARG A 67 19.39 -11.78 15.53
CA ARG A 67 18.87 -10.43 15.81
C ARG A 67 18.89 -10.08 17.29
N HIS A 68 19.09 -11.07 18.16
CA HIS A 68 19.09 -10.91 19.62
C HIS A 68 20.50 -11.15 20.20
N VAL A 69 20.83 -10.37 21.22
CA VAL A 69 22.08 -10.48 21.97
C VAL A 69 21.81 -10.31 23.46
N ALA A 70 22.65 -10.91 24.30
CA ALA A 70 22.62 -10.63 25.73
C ALA A 70 23.08 -9.18 25.99
N VAL A 71 22.37 -8.48 26.86
CA VAL A 71 22.77 -7.15 27.33
C VAL A 71 24.07 -7.28 28.12
N GLN A 72 25.04 -6.43 27.84
CA GLN A 72 26.33 -6.42 28.53
C GLN A 72 26.49 -5.09 29.29
N ALA A 73 27.12 -5.13 30.47
CA ALA A 73 27.36 -3.95 31.30
C ALA A 73 28.54 -3.11 30.79
N GLN A 74 28.51 -2.77 29.50
CA GLN A 74 29.50 -1.93 28.83
C GLN A 74 28.81 -1.11 27.73
N PRO A 75 29.36 0.07 27.37
CA PRO A 75 28.79 0.87 26.29
C PRO A 75 28.84 0.12 24.95
N MET A 76 27.87 0.41 24.08
CA MET A 76 27.90 -0.09 22.70
C MET A 76 29.07 0.53 21.95
N LEU A 77 29.67 -0.25 21.06
CA LEU A 77 30.74 0.19 20.19
C LEU A 77 30.22 1.26 19.22
N PRO A 78 31.05 2.25 18.86
CA PRO A 78 30.66 3.29 17.91
C PRO A 78 30.49 2.72 16.49
N PRO A 79 29.68 3.38 15.63
CA PRO A 79 29.41 2.92 14.26
C PRO A 79 30.67 2.63 13.44
N SER A 80 31.72 3.45 13.59
CA SER A 80 32.97 3.30 12.85
C SER A 80 33.67 1.96 13.11
N VAL A 81 33.63 1.46 14.34
CA VAL A 81 34.22 0.17 14.72
C VAL A 81 33.41 -0.98 14.11
N LEU A 82 32.08 -0.92 14.23
CA LEU A 82 31.19 -1.95 13.68
C LEU A 82 31.23 -2.00 12.15
N GLN A 83 31.30 -0.84 11.50
CA GLN A 83 31.48 -0.73 10.05
C GLN A 83 32.81 -1.30 9.59
N ALA A 84 33.90 -1.03 10.33
CA ALA A 84 35.21 -1.62 10.01
C ALA A 84 35.18 -3.14 10.11
N THR A 85 34.53 -3.71 11.14
CA THR A 85 34.36 -5.16 11.25
C THR A 85 33.50 -5.73 10.12
N ALA A 86 32.38 -5.08 9.80
CA ALA A 86 31.51 -5.49 8.69
C ALA A 86 32.22 -5.46 7.33
N ALA A 87 33.03 -4.43 7.07
CA ALA A 87 33.83 -4.32 5.84
C ALA A 87 34.89 -5.41 5.74
N ARG A 88 35.52 -5.81 6.86
CA ARG A 88 36.44 -6.96 6.90
C ARG A 88 35.72 -8.29 6.67
N ALA A 89 34.50 -8.43 7.18
CA ALA A 89 33.68 -9.62 7.01
C ALA A 89 33.24 -9.85 5.56
N LYS A 90 33.08 -8.78 4.77
CA LYS A 90 32.73 -8.86 3.35
C LYS A 90 33.61 -7.93 2.51
N PRO A 91 34.86 -8.33 2.19
CA PRO A 91 35.80 -7.50 1.45
C PRO A 91 35.25 -7.01 0.10
N GLY A 92 35.52 -5.75 -0.22
CA GLY A 92 35.05 -5.11 -1.46
C GLY A 92 33.62 -4.58 -1.42
N PHE A 93 32.93 -4.68 -0.28
CA PHE A 93 31.67 -3.98 -0.01
C PHE A 93 31.92 -2.73 0.82
N THR A 94 31.15 -1.68 0.55
CA THR A 94 31.18 -0.44 1.33
C THR A 94 30.20 -0.55 2.48
N ALA A 95 30.68 -0.40 3.71
CA ALA A 95 29.85 -0.24 4.90
C ALA A 95 29.35 1.21 4.98
N SER A 96 28.06 1.40 5.26
CA SER A 96 27.46 2.73 5.38
C SER A 96 26.58 2.84 6.63
N TRP A 97 25.26 2.74 6.48
CA TRP A 97 24.32 2.95 7.58
C TRP A 97 24.49 1.89 8.67
N THR A 98 24.43 2.34 9.93
CA THR A 98 24.51 1.47 11.10
C THR A 98 23.28 1.71 11.96
N THR A 99 22.49 0.67 12.20
CA THR A 99 21.22 0.77 12.91
C THR A 99 21.30 0.04 14.24
N TYR A 100 21.14 0.80 15.33
CA TYR A 100 21.00 0.26 16.69
C TYR A 100 19.52 0.08 17.01
N ASN A 101 19.12 -1.14 17.35
CA ASN A 101 17.71 -1.49 17.58
C ASN A 101 17.40 -1.69 19.08
N GLY A 102 18.30 -1.30 19.98
CA GLY A 102 18.16 -1.45 21.43
C GLY A 102 19.21 -2.37 22.07
N PRO A 103 19.27 -2.41 23.41
CA PRO A 103 20.34 -3.07 24.17
C PRO A 103 20.39 -4.59 24.07
N ASN A 104 19.26 -5.23 23.76
CA ASN A 104 19.12 -6.68 23.59
C ASN A 104 19.07 -7.11 22.12
N ARG A 105 19.48 -6.21 21.20
CA ARG A 105 19.43 -6.43 19.75
C ARG A 105 20.81 -6.33 19.15
N SER A 106 21.07 -7.12 18.10
CA SER A 106 22.26 -6.93 17.30
C SER A 106 22.17 -5.64 16.48
N THR A 107 23.32 -5.03 16.23
CA THR A 107 23.45 -3.89 15.34
C THR A 107 23.52 -4.39 13.91
N ALA A 108 22.73 -3.79 13.01
CA ALA A 108 22.79 -4.07 11.59
C ALA A 108 23.62 -3.01 10.87
N VAL A 109 24.67 -3.43 10.18
CA VAL A 109 25.48 -2.58 9.30
C VAL A 109 25.11 -2.89 7.86
N TYR A 110 24.71 -1.87 7.12
CA TYR A 110 24.40 -1.97 5.70
C TYR A 110 25.69 -2.04 4.88
N LEU A 111 25.75 -3.03 3.98
CA LEU A 111 26.87 -3.30 3.09
C LEU A 111 26.38 -3.28 1.64
N SER A 112 27.03 -2.51 0.78
CA SER A 112 26.68 -2.44 -0.65
C SER A 112 27.89 -2.56 -1.58
N LYS A 113 27.69 -3.22 -2.72
CA LYS A 113 28.64 -3.28 -3.83
C LYS A 113 27.87 -3.31 -5.15
N GLY A 114 27.80 -2.17 -5.83
CA GLY A 114 26.92 -2.02 -6.99
C GLY A 114 25.47 -2.35 -6.61
N ASP A 115 24.93 -3.37 -7.25
CA ASP A 115 23.55 -3.86 -7.07
C ASP A 115 23.36 -4.84 -5.91
N GLU A 116 24.46 -5.34 -5.34
CA GLU A 116 24.44 -6.29 -4.25
C GLU A 116 24.37 -5.59 -2.89
N VAL A 117 23.41 -6.00 -2.06
CA VAL A 117 23.09 -5.37 -0.78
C VAL A 117 22.94 -6.40 0.34
N TYR A 118 23.62 -6.16 1.46
CA TYR A 118 23.68 -7.07 2.61
C TYR A 118 23.53 -6.32 3.93
N TYR A 119 23.06 -7.02 4.95
CA TYR A 119 23.18 -6.62 6.35
C TYR A 119 24.20 -7.51 7.04
N ALA A 120 25.20 -6.91 7.67
CA ALA A 120 26.03 -7.58 8.66
C ALA A 120 25.43 -7.30 10.04
N PHE A 121 24.94 -8.34 10.72
CA PHE A 121 24.50 -8.29 12.10
C PHE A 121 25.70 -8.51 13.01
N LEU A 122 25.97 -7.56 13.89
CA LEU A 122 27.07 -7.61 14.85
C LEU A 122 26.55 -7.46 16.28
N ASN A 123 27.26 -8.07 17.22
CA ASN A 123 27.07 -7.80 18.63
C ASN A 123 27.49 -6.34 18.90
N PRO A 124 26.59 -5.47 19.41
CA PRO A 124 26.88 -4.05 19.62
C PRO A 124 27.96 -3.82 20.68
N TYR A 125 28.21 -4.77 21.57
CA TYR A 125 29.16 -4.61 22.68
C TYR A 125 30.53 -5.20 22.36
N SER A 126 30.59 -6.41 21.80
CA SER A 126 31.86 -7.09 21.48
C SER A 126 32.37 -6.82 20.06
N GLY A 127 31.50 -6.35 19.16
CA GLY A 127 31.82 -6.22 17.74
C GLY A 127 31.88 -7.55 17.00
N GLU A 128 31.49 -8.65 17.64
CA GLU A 128 31.44 -9.98 17.04
C GLU A 128 30.45 -10.02 15.86
N LEU A 129 30.88 -10.56 14.72
CA LEU A 129 30.00 -10.76 13.58
C LEU A 129 29.10 -11.98 13.81
N LEU A 130 27.79 -11.77 13.85
CA LEU A 130 26.79 -12.82 14.08
C LEU A 130 26.28 -13.43 12.76
N ARG A 131 25.98 -12.58 11.77
CA ARG A 131 25.45 -13.03 10.47
C ARG A 131 25.69 -11.99 9.38
N VAL A 132 25.96 -12.45 8.17
CA VAL A 132 25.85 -11.63 6.95
C VAL A 132 24.65 -12.13 6.15
N GLN A 133 23.66 -11.28 5.94
CA GLN A 133 22.41 -11.61 5.27
C GLN A 133 22.29 -10.84 3.97
N ASN A 134 21.96 -11.53 2.87
CA ASN A 134 21.66 -10.90 1.59
C ASN A 134 20.22 -10.36 1.60
N LEU A 135 20.03 -9.07 1.36
CA LEU A 135 18.69 -8.46 1.35
C LEU A 135 17.91 -8.84 0.08
N ARG A 136 18.58 -9.06 -1.06
CA ARG A 136 17.86 -9.40 -2.32
C ARG A 136 17.13 -10.73 -2.22
N SER A 137 17.63 -11.67 -1.43
CA SER A 137 17.01 -12.99 -1.20
C SER A 137 16.14 -13.03 0.06
N ASP A 138 15.98 -11.91 0.78
CA ASP A 138 15.17 -11.88 2.00
C ASP A 138 13.67 -11.93 1.65
N PHE A 139 12.94 -12.77 2.39
CA PHE A 139 11.51 -12.97 2.17
C PHE A 139 10.72 -11.65 2.30
N PHE A 140 11.04 -10.81 3.28
CA PHE A 140 10.33 -9.56 3.47
C PHE A 140 10.72 -8.50 2.43
N THR A 141 11.93 -8.58 1.85
CA THR A 141 12.25 -7.80 0.65
C THR A 141 11.38 -8.21 -0.54
N LEU A 142 11.13 -9.50 -0.74
CA LEU A 142 10.18 -9.96 -1.76
C LEU A 142 8.75 -9.44 -1.50
N VAL A 143 8.27 -9.55 -0.26
CA VAL A 143 6.94 -9.04 0.13
C VAL A 143 6.84 -7.53 -0.09
N GLN A 144 7.88 -6.78 0.26
CA GLN A 144 7.95 -5.34 0.02
C GLN A 144 7.91 -5.00 -1.48
N TYR A 145 8.66 -5.73 -2.31
CA TYR A 145 8.65 -5.53 -3.76
C TYR A 145 7.30 -5.92 -4.40
N LEU A 146 6.61 -6.92 -3.85
CA LEU A 146 5.24 -7.24 -4.25
C LEU A 146 4.28 -6.10 -3.89
N HIS A 147 4.41 -5.55 -2.68
CA HIS A 147 3.58 -4.45 -2.19
C HIS A 147 3.80 -3.15 -3.00
N MET A 148 5.04 -2.76 -3.23
CA MET A 148 5.37 -1.49 -3.87
C MET A 148 5.32 -1.55 -5.40
N TYR A 149 5.63 -2.71 -5.98
CA TYR A 149 5.88 -2.83 -7.42
C TYR A 149 5.20 -4.03 -8.10
N LEU A 150 4.40 -4.83 -7.39
CA LEU A 150 3.82 -6.09 -7.91
C LEU A 150 4.88 -7.07 -8.45
N LEU A 151 6.10 -7.04 -7.91
CA LEU A 151 7.26 -7.79 -8.42
C LEU A 151 7.65 -7.45 -9.87
N LEU A 152 7.16 -6.32 -10.39
CA LEU A 152 7.58 -5.77 -11.69
C LEU A 152 8.79 -4.85 -11.49
N PRO A 153 9.50 -4.49 -12.59
CA PRO A 153 10.54 -3.47 -12.54
C PRO A 153 10.02 -2.18 -11.89
N PRO A 154 10.76 -1.52 -10.97
CA PRO A 154 10.26 -0.37 -10.21
C PRO A 154 9.68 0.76 -11.08
N ALA A 155 10.30 1.00 -12.25
CA ALA A 155 9.85 2.01 -13.20
C ALA A 155 8.45 1.76 -13.79
N VAL A 156 7.95 0.53 -13.75
CA VAL A 156 6.61 0.16 -14.26
C VAL A 156 5.68 -0.21 -13.11
N GLY A 157 6.16 -1.04 -12.18
CA GLY A 157 5.39 -1.51 -11.04
C GLY A 157 4.86 -0.38 -10.17
N LYS A 158 5.70 0.62 -9.88
CA LYS A 158 5.31 1.78 -9.08
C LYS A 158 4.12 2.51 -9.71
N TRP A 159 4.22 2.80 -11.02
CA TRP A 159 3.18 3.48 -11.77
C TRP A 159 1.86 2.71 -11.78
N ILE A 160 1.91 1.38 -11.96
CA ILE A 160 0.70 0.55 -11.95
C ILE A 160 0.01 0.59 -10.59
N VAL A 161 0.78 0.43 -9.50
CA VAL A 161 0.24 0.46 -8.14
C VAL A 161 -0.34 1.85 -7.82
N ASP A 162 0.40 2.92 -8.10
CA ASP A 162 -0.04 4.28 -7.82
C ASP A 162 -1.34 4.63 -8.57
N VAL A 163 -1.40 4.35 -9.87
CA VAL A 163 -2.61 4.60 -10.69
C VAL A 163 -3.78 3.76 -10.20
N ALA A 164 -3.56 2.50 -9.84
CA ALA A 164 -4.60 1.65 -9.27
C ALA A 164 -5.13 2.21 -7.95
N VAL A 165 -4.25 2.71 -7.06
CA VAL A 165 -4.65 3.31 -5.78
C VAL A 165 -5.39 4.64 -6.01
N ILE A 166 -4.98 5.48 -6.96
CA ILE A 166 -5.70 6.71 -7.32
C ILE A 166 -7.10 6.39 -7.84
N ILE A 167 -7.23 5.43 -8.77
CA ILE A 167 -8.53 4.96 -9.25
C ILE A 167 -9.34 4.43 -8.07
N PHE A 168 -8.74 3.64 -7.18
CA PHE A 168 -9.41 3.12 -5.99
C PHE A 168 -9.92 4.22 -5.05
N VAL A 169 -9.17 5.30 -4.84
CA VAL A 169 -9.62 6.47 -4.06
C VAL A 169 -10.85 7.12 -4.70
N VAL A 170 -10.82 7.38 -6.01
CA VAL A 170 -11.98 7.90 -6.76
C VAL A 170 -13.17 6.94 -6.65
N MET A 171 -12.91 5.65 -6.68
CA MET A 171 -13.90 4.58 -6.53
C MET A 171 -14.52 4.54 -5.14
N LEU A 172 -13.74 4.74 -4.06
CA LEU A 172 -14.25 4.87 -2.70
C LEU A 172 -15.17 6.09 -2.55
N ILE A 173 -14.73 7.25 -3.05
CA ILE A 173 -15.52 8.50 -2.98
C ILE A 173 -16.82 8.36 -3.78
N SER A 174 -16.74 7.89 -5.03
CA SER A 174 -17.94 7.67 -5.85
C SER A 174 -18.84 6.59 -5.26
N GLY A 175 -18.27 5.55 -4.67
CA GLY A 175 -18.99 4.50 -3.94
C GLY A 175 -19.79 5.05 -2.77
N LEU A 176 -19.20 5.91 -1.96
CA LEU A 176 -19.88 6.60 -0.86
C LEU A 176 -21.04 7.48 -1.33
N VAL A 177 -20.83 8.25 -2.40
CA VAL A 177 -21.87 9.10 -2.99
C VAL A 177 -23.03 8.25 -3.52
N LEU A 178 -22.75 7.14 -4.21
CA LEU A 178 -23.76 6.19 -4.70
C LEU A 178 -24.43 5.40 -3.57
N TRP A 179 -23.70 5.17 -2.49
CA TRP A 179 -24.16 4.48 -1.30
C TRP A 179 -25.11 5.35 -0.45
N TRP A 180 -25.13 6.67 -0.62
CA TRP A 180 -26.03 7.51 0.16
C TRP A 180 -27.52 7.18 -0.09
N PRO A 181 -28.32 6.86 0.95
CA PRO A 181 -29.70 6.44 0.80
C PRO A 181 -30.60 7.63 0.46
N ARG A 182 -31.40 7.49 -0.62
CA ARG A 182 -32.34 8.52 -1.06
C ARG A 182 -33.65 8.59 -0.26
N ASN A 183 -34.00 7.53 0.46
CA ASN A 183 -35.25 7.46 1.23
C ASN A 183 -35.09 6.56 2.48
N ALA A 184 -36.02 6.67 3.42
CA ALA A 184 -35.96 5.98 4.72
C ALA A 184 -36.00 4.44 4.59
N ALA A 185 -36.71 3.92 3.61
CA ALA A 185 -36.76 2.48 3.34
C ALA A 185 -35.41 1.93 2.85
N ALA A 186 -34.70 2.67 1.99
CA ALA A 186 -33.36 2.28 1.54
C ALA A 186 -32.31 2.38 2.65
N ARG A 187 -32.49 3.22 3.67
CA ARG A 187 -31.58 3.25 4.84
C ARG A 187 -31.53 1.90 5.55
N LYS A 188 -32.67 1.37 5.99
CA LYS A 188 -32.70 0.09 6.73
C LYS A 188 -32.00 -1.04 5.97
N GLN A 189 -32.18 -1.09 4.64
CA GLN A 189 -31.56 -2.07 3.77
C GLN A 189 -30.04 -1.91 3.60
N ARG A 190 -29.50 -0.68 3.68
CA ARG A 190 -28.07 -0.41 3.43
C ARG A 190 -27.15 -0.65 4.63
N PHE A 191 -27.72 -0.75 5.83
CA PHE A 191 -27.00 -1.03 7.07
C PHE A 191 -27.20 -2.47 7.56
N SER A 192 -27.88 -3.33 6.81
CA SER A 192 -28.19 -4.71 7.21
C SER A 192 -27.90 -5.69 6.08
N VAL A 193 -27.33 -6.84 6.40
CA VAL A 193 -27.09 -7.92 5.43
C VAL A 193 -28.25 -8.91 5.47
N LYS A 194 -28.88 -9.16 4.32
CA LYS A 194 -29.87 -10.24 4.19
C LYS A 194 -29.15 -11.56 3.91
N TRP A 195 -29.01 -12.39 4.95
CA TRP A 195 -28.34 -13.68 4.85
C TRP A 195 -29.15 -14.73 4.08
N ASP A 196 -30.47 -14.72 4.24
CA ASP A 196 -31.42 -15.58 3.52
C ASP A 196 -31.81 -15.00 2.15
N ALA A 197 -30.81 -14.73 1.32
CA ALA A 197 -31.00 -14.18 -0.02
C ALA A 197 -30.12 -14.90 -1.04
N SER A 198 -30.42 -14.70 -2.33
CA SER A 198 -29.62 -15.27 -3.42
C SER A 198 -28.15 -14.83 -3.32
N PRO A 199 -27.17 -15.65 -3.79
CA PRO A 199 -25.75 -15.32 -3.68
C PRO A 199 -25.40 -13.94 -4.22
N LYS A 200 -25.98 -13.58 -5.38
CA LYS A 200 -25.83 -12.25 -5.99
C LYS A 200 -26.27 -11.12 -5.05
N ARG A 201 -27.41 -11.30 -4.36
CA ARG A 201 -27.95 -10.32 -3.43
C ARG A 201 -27.11 -10.25 -2.16
N ARG A 202 -26.67 -11.39 -1.64
CA ARG A 202 -25.79 -11.47 -0.46
C ARG A 202 -24.45 -10.78 -0.71
N THR A 203 -23.78 -11.04 -1.84
CA THR A 203 -22.52 -10.37 -2.18
C THR A 203 -22.70 -8.86 -2.34
N TYR A 204 -23.80 -8.42 -2.95
CA TYR A 204 -24.12 -6.99 -3.04
C TYR A 204 -24.32 -6.36 -1.65
N ASP A 205 -25.07 -7.01 -0.75
CA ASP A 205 -25.34 -6.51 0.59
C ASP A 205 -24.07 -6.50 1.45
N LEU A 206 -23.21 -7.52 1.34
CA LEU A 206 -21.89 -7.57 1.97
C LEU A 206 -21.00 -6.45 1.46
N HIS A 207 -20.83 -6.31 0.14
CA HIS A 207 -20.00 -5.28 -0.45
C HIS A 207 -20.50 -3.86 -0.10
N SER A 208 -21.82 -3.63 -0.17
CA SER A 208 -22.43 -2.34 0.15
C SER A 208 -22.30 -1.98 1.63
N THR A 209 -22.56 -2.93 2.54
CA THR A 209 -22.55 -2.66 3.98
C THR A 209 -21.12 -2.61 4.51
N PHE A 210 -20.32 -3.64 4.25
CA PHE A 210 -18.92 -3.70 4.68
C PHE A 210 -18.07 -2.66 3.99
N GLY A 211 -18.28 -2.44 2.68
CA GLY A 211 -17.58 -1.40 1.93
C GLY A 211 -17.82 -0.01 2.49
N PHE A 212 -19.03 0.30 2.98
CA PHE A 212 -19.29 1.57 3.66
C PHE A 212 -18.44 1.72 4.93
N TYR A 213 -18.47 0.74 5.84
CA TYR A 213 -17.68 0.81 7.08
C TYR A 213 -16.17 0.82 6.82
N ALA A 214 -15.71 -0.01 5.88
CA ALA A 214 -14.31 -0.10 5.52
C ALA A 214 -13.82 1.13 4.73
N SER A 215 -14.70 1.87 4.04
CA SER A 215 -14.30 2.97 3.15
C SER A 215 -13.53 4.08 3.85
N ALA A 216 -13.90 4.42 5.09
CA ALA A 216 -13.21 5.47 5.85
C ALA A 216 -11.76 5.07 6.15
N LEU A 217 -11.57 3.86 6.68
CA LEU A 217 -10.24 3.31 6.95
C LEU A 217 -9.43 3.11 5.66
N ALA A 218 -10.05 2.52 4.63
CA ALA A 218 -9.41 2.28 3.34
C ALA A 218 -8.99 3.59 2.67
N LEU A 219 -9.78 4.66 2.81
CA LEU A 219 -9.44 5.98 2.28
C LEU A 219 -8.22 6.57 2.99
N VAL A 220 -8.16 6.47 4.32
CA VAL A 220 -6.99 6.92 5.10
C VAL A 220 -5.73 6.16 4.68
N LEU A 221 -5.80 4.82 4.60
CA LEU A 221 -4.65 3.99 4.22
C LEU A 221 -4.21 4.22 2.77
N ALA A 222 -5.15 4.38 1.84
CA ALA A 222 -4.85 4.67 0.45
C ALA A 222 -4.19 6.06 0.29
N LEU A 223 -4.72 7.07 0.98
CA LEU A 223 -4.14 8.42 0.96
C LEU A 223 -2.77 8.44 1.62
N SER A 224 -2.56 7.76 2.75
CA SER A 224 -1.24 7.68 3.37
C SER A 224 -0.21 7.01 2.46
N GLY A 225 -0.60 5.93 1.76
CA GLY A 225 0.26 5.29 0.76
C GLY A 225 0.65 6.24 -0.38
N LEU A 226 -0.32 7.01 -0.89
CA LEU A 226 -0.04 8.02 -1.92
C LEU A 226 0.85 9.17 -1.41
N CYS A 227 0.72 9.57 -0.14
CA CYS A 227 1.59 10.61 0.44
C CYS A 227 3.05 10.16 0.52
N ILE A 228 3.29 8.88 0.83
CA ILE A 228 4.64 8.30 0.82
C ILE A 228 5.17 8.21 -0.62
N SER A 229 4.28 7.96 -1.58
CA SER A 229 4.62 7.79 -3.00
C SER A 229 4.87 9.11 -3.75
N TYR A 230 4.24 10.21 -3.30
CA TYR A 230 4.26 11.52 -3.95
C TYR A 230 4.53 12.66 -2.97
N GLU A 231 5.72 13.25 -3.04
CA GLU A 231 6.15 14.36 -2.19
C GLU A 231 5.20 15.56 -2.24
N TRP A 232 4.74 15.96 -3.42
CA TRP A 232 3.82 17.09 -3.58
C TRP A 232 2.48 16.89 -2.83
N LEU A 233 2.02 15.64 -2.70
CA LEU A 233 0.81 15.31 -1.97
C LEU A 233 1.04 15.44 -0.46
N MET A 234 2.19 14.93 0.02
CA MET A 234 2.63 15.09 1.41
C MET A 234 2.79 16.57 1.77
N GLU A 235 3.43 17.36 0.91
CA GLU A 235 3.57 18.81 1.11
C GLU A 235 2.22 19.51 1.13
N GLY A 236 1.31 19.18 0.22
CA GLY A 236 -0.03 19.75 0.16
C GLY A 236 -0.82 19.49 1.45
N ILE A 237 -0.79 18.25 1.94
CA ILE A 237 -1.45 17.86 3.20
C ILE A 237 -0.76 18.51 4.40
N SER A 238 0.57 18.58 4.41
CA SER A 238 1.33 19.22 5.49
C SER A 238 1.03 20.72 5.55
N LYS A 239 0.96 21.41 4.40
CA LYS A 239 0.54 22.82 4.31
C LYS A 239 -0.89 23.00 4.81
N LEU A 240 -1.83 22.12 4.42
CA LEU A 240 -3.20 22.18 4.90
C LEU A 240 -3.28 22.00 6.43
N ALA A 241 -2.60 20.98 6.96
CA ALA A 241 -2.58 20.65 8.39
C ALA A 241 -1.93 21.76 9.23
N ASN A 242 -0.86 22.38 8.73
CA ASN A 242 -0.16 23.48 9.40
C ASN A 242 -0.80 24.86 9.15
N GLY A 243 -1.98 24.93 8.51
CA GLY A 243 -2.68 26.18 8.22
C GLY A 243 -1.90 27.13 7.30
N GLY A 244 -1.12 26.57 6.36
CA GLY A 244 -0.27 27.31 5.42
C GLY A 244 1.07 27.79 5.99
N ARG A 245 1.40 27.42 7.23
CA ARG A 245 2.68 27.82 7.86
C ARG A 245 3.82 26.92 7.41
N THR A 246 4.91 27.53 6.97
CA THR A 246 6.21 26.85 6.79
C THR A 246 6.89 26.72 8.15
N ILE A 247 7.04 25.49 8.64
CA ILE A 247 7.86 25.20 9.82
C ILE A 247 9.32 25.14 9.35
N ALA A 248 10.20 25.92 9.96
CA ALA A 248 11.63 25.86 9.65
C ALA A 248 12.14 24.44 9.89
N ALA A 249 12.90 23.89 8.94
CA ALA A 249 13.54 22.60 9.13
C ALA A 249 14.47 22.68 10.35
N GLU A 250 14.36 21.72 11.28
CA GLU A 250 15.34 21.61 12.36
C GLU A 250 16.72 21.42 11.74
N THR A 251 17.66 22.31 12.05
CA THR A 251 19.07 22.06 11.78
C THR A 251 19.47 20.80 12.55
N PRO A 252 19.91 19.73 11.86
CA PRO A 252 20.33 18.53 12.53
C PRO A 252 21.53 18.87 13.42
N VAL A 253 21.34 18.80 14.74
CA VAL A 253 22.45 18.84 15.68
C VAL A 253 23.16 17.50 15.52
N LEU A 254 24.21 17.48 14.69
CA LEU A 254 25.17 16.39 14.69
C LEU A 254 25.90 16.47 16.04
N GLN A 255 25.35 15.83 17.08
CA GLN A 255 26.08 15.60 18.32
C GLN A 255 27.19 14.60 17.99
N ALA A 256 28.39 15.13 17.76
CA ALA A 256 29.62 14.39 17.74
C ALA A 256 30.12 14.27 19.20
N ASP A 257 29.50 13.36 19.95
CA ASP A 257 29.97 12.94 21.28
C ASP A 257 30.51 11.51 21.20
#